data_AF-A0A817VEV4-F1
#
_entry.id   AF-A0A817VEV4-F1
#
_cell.length_a   1.000
_cell.length_b   1.000
_cell.length_c   1.000
_cell.angle_alpha   90.00
_cell.angle_beta   90.00
_cell.angle_gamma   90.00
#
_symmetry.space_group_name_H-M   'P 1'
#
loop_
_entity.id
_entity.type
_entity.pdbx_description
1 polymer ?
#
loop_
_entity_poly.entity_id
_entity_poly.type
_entity_poly.pdbx_seq_one_letter_code
_entity_poly.pdbx_strand_id
1 'polypeptide(L)'
;MDSDLAQKLSQRIRRIESAESSSETSSINGNSYGAGTNDESDSPLSSSSASGEYHRSVVFNPYTEYSEFSRKQIQSLMQTFNKYDIDKDKLLNFNELKFMMEKLGIPQTHLGLKEMIKEVDEDNDEKISFREFLLIFRKAMSENSEIENEKSSIASVLQQLYSMLVEIDVSKEGVGGAKNFFEAKVAAIKEQDKFQREIREEQEQRRRIEEDKARRKIAFQSRLAQFQQT
;
A
#
# COMPACT_ATOMS: atom_id res chain seq x y z
N MET A 1 -20.65 5.59 -35.05
CA MET A 1 -21.75 5.69 -34.07
C MET A 1 -21.17 6.03 -32.69
N ASP A 2 -20.19 6.92 -32.62
CA ASP A 2 -19.25 6.97 -31.48
C ASP A 2 -19.34 8.23 -30.62
N SER A 3 -20.17 9.20 -31.02
CA SER A 3 -20.36 10.46 -30.28
C SER A 3 -21.12 10.28 -28.96
N ASP A 4 -22.02 9.31 -28.90
CA ASP A 4 -22.92 9.11 -27.75
C ASP A 4 -22.19 8.45 -26.56
N LEU A 5 -21.18 7.62 -26.83
CA LEU A 5 -20.35 7.00 -25.79
C LEU A 5 -19.41 8.03 -25.14
N ALA A 6 -18.82 8.92 -25.94
CA ALA A 6 -17.95 9.98 -25.46
C ALA A 6 -18.71 10.97 -24.56
N GLN A 7 -19.94 11.35 -24.93
CA GLN A 7 -20.78 12.22 -24.10
C GLN A 7 -21.21 11.56 -22.79
N LYS A 8 -21.53 10.26 -22.81
CA LYS A 8 -21.89 9.50 -21.60
C LYS A 8 -20.72 9.37 -20.62
N LEU A 9 -19.50 9.21 -21.12
CA LEU A 9 -18.28 9.16 -20.29
C LEU A 9 -17.97 10.51 -19.64
N SER A 10 -18.08 11.62 -20.39
CA SER A 10 -17.84 12.96 -19.84
C SER A 10 -18.85 13.36 -18.77
N GLN A 11 -20.12 12.95 -18.90
CA GLN A 11 -21.14 13.20 -17.86
C GLN A 11 -20.90 12.41 -16.57
N ARG A 12 -20.30 11.21 -16.65
CA ARG A 12 -20.05 10.37 -15.48
C ARG A 12 -18.86 10.87 -14.66
N ILE A 13 -17.80 11.36 -15.33
CA ILE A 13 -16.63 11.94 -14.66
C ILE A 13 -17.02 13.20 -13.87
N ARG A 14 -17.84 14.07 -14.47
CA ARG A 14 -18.28 15.32 -13.82
C ARG A 14 -19.18 15.11 -12.58
N ARG A 15 -19.87 13.97 -12.47
CA ARG A 15 -20.65 13.61 -11.26
C ARG A 15 -19.78 13.12 -10.11
N ILE A 16 -18.63 12.53 -10.40
CA ILE A 16 -17.72 12.00 -9.38
C ILE A 16 -16.96 13.17 -8.73
N GLU A 17 -16.49 14.13 -9.54
CA GLU A 17 -15.81 15.33 -9.03
C GLU A 17 -16.71 16.23 -8.17
N SER A 18 -18.03 16.21 -8.39
CA SER A 18 -18.97 16.97 -7.54
C SER A 18 -19.33 16.27 -6.22
N ALA A 19 -19.04 14.97 -6.08
CA ALA A 19 -19.35 14.20 -4.87
C ALA A 19 -18.20 14.22 -3.84
N GLU A 20 -16.97 14.51 -4.27
CA GLU A 20 -15.78 14.52 -3.39
C GLU A 20 -15.52 15.87 -2.68
N SER A 21 -16.32 16.90 -2.97
CA SER A 21 -16.17 18.25 -2.37
C SER A 21 -17.06 18.49 -1.12
N SER A 22 -17.80 17.49 -0.61
CA SER A 22 -18.86 17.72 0.39
C SER A 22 -18.66 17.09 1.78
N SER A 23 -17.44 16.76 2.19
CA SER A 23 -17.21 16.29 3.57
C SER A 23 -16.00 16.95 4.23
N GLU A 24 -16.18 18.22 4.62
CA GLU A 24 -15.37 18.87 5.65
C GLU A 24 -16.22 19.15 6.91
N THR A 25 -15.68 18.69 8.03
CA THR A 25 -15.70 19.26 9.39
C THR A 25 -17.00 19.76 10.01
N SER A 26 -17.37 19.20 11.17
CA SER A 26 -18.23 19.86 12.15
C SER A 26 -17.70 19.67 13.56
N SER A 27 -16.97 20.68 14.05
CA SER A 27 -16.79 20.97 15.47
C SER A 27 -17.79 22.07 15.85
N ILE A 28 -18.67 21.83 16.82
CA ILE A 28 -19.37 22.91 17.56
C ILE A 28 -19.56 22.53 19.04
N ASN A 29 -19.09 23.44 19.89
CA ASN A 29 -19.33 23.59 21.32
C ASN A 29 -20.81 23.82 21.67
N GLY A 30 -21.23 23.36 22.86
CA GLY A 30 -22.52 23.74 23.45
C GLY A 30 -22.54 23.61 24.97
N ASN A 31 -22.22 24.71 25.65
CA ASN A 31 -22.50 24.94 27.07
C ASN A 31 -24.00 24.80 27.37
N SER A 32 -24.37 24.15 28.47
CA SER A 32 -25.70 24.30 29.08
C SER A 32 -25.61 24.30 30.60
N TYR A 33 -26.12 25.38 31.18
CA TYR A 33 -26.28 25.66 32.61
C TYR A 33 -27.40 24.82 33.23
N GLY A 34 -27.30 24.52 34.53
CA GLY A 34 -28.43 24.02 35.33
C GLY A 34 -28.08 23.64 36.76
N ALA A 35 -28.47 24.51 37.70
CA ALA A 35 -28.83 24.37 39.12
C ALA A 35 -28.51 23.04 39.85
N GLY A 36 -27.92 22.99 41.04
CA GLY A 36 -28.11 23.86 42.20
C GLY A 36 -29.03 23.17 43.22
N THR A 37 -28.47 22.50 44.22
CA THR A 37 -29.11 22.28 45.54
C THR A 37 -28.02 22.19 46.60
N ASN A 38 -28.15 23.08 47.59
CA ASN A 38 -27.37 23.13 48.80
C ASN A 38 -27.72 21.94 49.70
N ASP A 39 -26.73 21.39 50.40
CA ASP A 39 -26.96 20.89 51.74
C ASP A 39 -25.74 21.18 52.61
N GLU A 40 -25.96 22.06 53.59
CA GLU A 40 -25.06 22.39 54.68
C GLU A 40 -25.08 21.26 55.72
N SER A 41 -23.91 20.75 56.08
CA SER A 41 -23.70 20.27 57.44
C SER A 41 -22.25 20.48 57.87
N ASP A 42 -22.14 21.42 58.79
CA ASP A 42 -21.00 21.96 59.51
C ASP A 42 -20.24 20.90 60.35
N SER A 43 -18.90 20.96 60.38
CA SER A 43 -18.03 20.74 61.58
C SER A 43 -16.54 20.48 61.26
N PRO A 44 -15.60 20.75 62.21
CA PRO A 44 -14.33 21.40 61.91
C PRO A 44 -13.06 20.54 62.08
N LEU A 45 -11.96 21.01 61.46
CA LEU A 45 -10.53 20.83 61.77
C LEU A 45 -10.07 19.52 62.44
N SER A 46 -9.27 18.71 61.72
CA SER A 46 -8.18 17.95 62.33
C SER A 46 -7.05 17.67 61.34
N SER A 47 -5.84 18.01 61.77
CA SER A 47 -4.55 17.72 61.16
C SER A 47 -4.35 16.24 60.84
N SER A 48 -3.81 15.92 59.65
CA SER A 48 -2.62 15.06 59.49
C SER A 48 -2.43 14.59 58.04
N SER A 49 -1.16 14.47 57.66
CA SER A 49 -0.65 13.48 56.70
C SER A 49 -0.81 13.76 55.20
N ALA A 50 0.27 14.32 54.65
CA ALA A 50 0.85 14.00 53.35
C ALA A 50 0.16 12.91 52.51
N SER A 51 -0.35 13.29 51.34
CA SER A 51 -0.25 12.48 50.13
C SER A 51 -0.24 13.43 48.93
N GLY A 52 0.92 14.05 48.68
CA GLY A 52 1.19 14.46 47.31
C GLY A 52 1.12 13.19 46.49
N GLU A 53 0.15 13.10 45.58
CA GLU A 53 0.14 12.08 44.53
C GLU A 53 1.40 12.33 43.69
N TYR A 54 2.51 11.73 44.11
CA TYR A 54 3.63 11.49 43.23
C TYR A 54 3.09 10.55 42.17
N HIS A 55 2.62 11.10 41.05
CA HIS A 55 2.75 10.43 39.78
C HIS A 55 4.24 10.09 39.66
N ARG A 56 4.59 8.88 40.10
CA ARG A 56 5.84 8.23 39.80
C ARG A 56 5.88 8.25 38.29
N SER A 57 6.62 9.20 37.71
CA SER A 57 7.03 9.08 36.31
C SER A 57 7.74 7.74 36.26
N VAL A 58 7.06 6.73 35.74
CA VAL A 58 7.63 5.41 35.60
C VAL A 58 8.68 5.59 34.51
N VAL A 59 9.90 5.91 34.93
CA VAL A 59 11.02 6.05 34.02
C VAL A 59 11.18 4.69 33.36
N PHE A 60 10.94 4.64 32.06
CA PHE A 60 11.07 3.43 31.26
C PHE A 60 12.44 2.80 31.48
N ASN A 61 12.46 1.54 31.88
CA ASN A 61 13.70 0.78 32.03
C ASN A 61 13.62 -0.52 31.25
N PRO A 62 14.29 -0.61 30.08
CA PRO A 62 14.18 -1.76 29.19
C PRO A 62 14.67 -3.06 29.85
N TYR A 63 15.63 -2.98 30.77
CA TYR A 63 16.22 -4.17 31.41
C TYR A 63 15.31 -4.83 32.45
N THR A 64 14.34 -4.09 32.98
CA THR A 64 13.36 -4.61 33.96
C THR A 64 12.02 -4.95 33.30
N GLU A 65 11.63 -4.21 32.26
CA GLU A 65 10.36 -4.43 31.54
C GLU A 65 10.45 -5.54 30.50
N TYR A 66 11.64 -5.79 29.93
CA TYR A 66 11.88 -6.82 28.92
C TYR A 66 12.99 -7.77 29.38
N SER A 67 12.78 -8.41 30.53
CA SER A 67 13.74 -9.31 31.18
C SER A 67 14.07 -10.57 30.38
N GLU A 68 13.23 -10.92 29.42
CA GLU A 68 13.42 -11.99 28.44
C GLU A 68 14.57 -11.70 27.46
N PHE A 69 14.96 -10.43 27.30
CA PHE A 69 16.14 -10.06 26.53
C PHE A 69 17.36 -9.89 27.43
N SER A 70 18.46 -10.52 27.04
CA SER A 70 19.76 -10.26 27.66
C SER A 70 20.16 -8.79 27.47
N ARG A 71 21.00 -8.28 28.38
CA ARG A 71 21.53 -6.90 28.26
C ARG A 71 22.22 -6.64 26.92
N LYS A 72 22.91 -7.65 26.37
CA LYS A 72 23.56 -7.57 25.05
C LYS A 72 22.53 -7.44 23.91
N GLN A 73 21.43 -8.20 23.97
CA GLN A 73 20.34 -8.09 22.99
C GLN A 73 19.68 -6.72 23.05
N ILE A 74 19.35 -6.21 24.25
CA ILE A 74 18.79 -4.86 24.42
C ILE A 74 19.75 -3.80 23.85
N GLN A 75 21.05 -3.93 24.13
CA GLN A 75 22.04 -3.00 23.58
C GLN A 75 22.12 -3.07 22.06
N SER A 76 22.09 -4.27 21.47
CA SER A 76 22.08 -4.45 20.02
C SER A 76 20.81 -3.88 19.38
N LEU A 77 19.65 -4.08 20.00
CA LEU A 77 18.37 -3.53 19.56
C LEU A 77 18.39 -2.01 19.60
N MET A 78 18.93 -1.43 20.67
CA MET A 78 19.11 0.02 20.79
C MET A 78 20.06 0.59 19.75
N GLN A 79 21.16 -0.12 19.43
CA GLN A 79 22.07 0.30 18.36
C GLN A 79 21.39 0.26 16.99
N THR A 80 20.59 -0.77 16.73
CA THR A 80 19.78 -0.86 15.50
C THR A 80 18.77 0.27 15.44
N PHE A 81 18.00 0.50 16.49
CA PHE A 81 17.03 1.60 16.59
C PHE A 81 17.68 2.95 16.25
N ASN A 82 18.76 3.29 16.95
CA ASN A 82 19.49 4.55 16.74
C ASN A 82 20.16 4.67 15.37
N LYS A 83 20.39 3.55 14.67
CA LYS A 83 20.98 3.55 13.32
C LYS A 83 19.95 3.93 12.26
N TYR A 84 18.69 3.56 12.49
CA TYR A 84 17.60 3.76 11.52
C TYR A 84 16.71 4.96 11.85
N ASP A 85 16.79 5.49 13.07
CA ASP A 85 16.35 6.84 13.44
C ASP A 85 17.27 7.88 12.76
N ILE A 86 16.80 8.44 11.65
CA ILE A 86 17.59 9.34 10.78
C ILE A 86 17.55 10.76 11.32
N ASP A 87 16.37 11.21 11.75
CA ASP A 87 16.15 12.58 12.24
C ASP A 87 16.52 12.75 13.72
N LYS A 88 16.78 11.65 14.44
CA LYS A 88 17.21 11.59 15.84
C LYS A 88 16.15 12.09 16.81
N ASP A 89 14.87 11.93 16.46
CA ASP A 89 13.75 12.27 17.33
C ASP A 89 13.48 11.20 18.41
N LYS A 90 14.25 10.09 18.38
CA LYS A 90 14.13 8.90 19.26
C LYS A 90 12.85 8.10 19.02
N LEU A 91 12.22 8.30 17.88
CA LEU A 91 11.09 7.55 17.38
C LEU A 91 11.48 6.98 16.01
N LEU A 92 10.78 5.95 15.55
CA LEU A 92 10.90 5.48 14.18
C LEU A 92 9.59 5.78 13.46
N ASN A 93 9.65 6.66 12.48
CA ASN A 93 8.50 6.93 11.64
C ASN A 93 8.32 5.84 10.56
N PHE A 94 7.19 5.88 9.85
CA PHE A 94 6.86 4.92 8.79
C PHE A 94 7.98 4.73 7.76
N ASN A 95 8.62 5.81 7.31
CA ASN A 95 9.64 5.76 6.27
C ASN A 95 10.96 5.18 6.77
N GLU A 96 11.32 5.47 8.02
CA GLU A 96 12.51 4.93 8.68
C GLU A 96 12.34 3.45 8.97
N LEU A 97 11.17 3.03 9.46
CA LEU A 97 10.81 1.62 9.62
C LEU A 97 10.89 0.89 8.28
N LYS A 98 10.32 1.46 7.22
CA LYS A 98 10.38 0.90 5.86
C LYS A 98 11.84 0.72 5.41
N PHE A 99 12.65 1.77 5.54
CA PHE A 99 14.05 1.74 5.16
C PHE A 99 14.85 0.70 5.96
N MET A 100 14.59 0.59 7.26
CA MET A 100 15.17 -0.44 8.12
C MET A 100 14.86 -1.84 7.58
N MET A 101 13.59 -2.13 7.30
CA MET A 101 13.14 -3.43 6.79
C MET A 101 13.81 -3.79 5.45
N GLU A 102 13.92 -2.82 4.54
CA GLU A 102 14.65 -3.00 3.28
C GLU A 102 16.13 -3.31 3.52
N LYS A 103 16.79 -2.62 4.45
CA LYS A 103 18.21 -2.83 4.76
C LYS A 103 18.50 -4.13 5.52
N LEU A 104 17.52 -4.65 6.23
CA LEU A 104 17.60 -5.96 6.87
C LEU A 104 17.30 -7.10 5.89
N GLY A 105 16.95 -6.79 4.64
CA GLY A 105 16.69 -7.78 3.59
C GLY A 105 15.27 -8.37 3.64
N ILE A 106 14.36 -7.71 4.36
CA ILE A 106 13.00 -8.20 4.62
C ILE A 106 12.00 -7.10 4.24
N PRO A 107 11.91 -6.72 2.96
CA PRO A 107 11.01 -5.66 2.53
C PRO A 107 9.55 -6.03 2.83
N GLN A 108 8.80 -5.10 3.41
CA GLN A 108 7.39 -5.27 3.76
C GLN A 108 6.48 -4.46 2.85
N THR A 109 5.23 -4.88 2.71
CA THR A 109 4.22 -4.10 1.99
C THR A 109 3.84 -2.84 2.78
N HIS A 110 3.32 -1.83 2.09
CA HIS A 110 2.86 -0.60 2.77
C HIS A 110 1.78 -0.89 3.82
N LEU A 111 0.85 -1.81 3.51
CA LEU A 111 -0.21 -2.21 4.43
C LEU A 111 0.36 -2.97 5.64
N GLY A 112 1.25 -3.94 5.40
CA GLY A 112 1.89 -4.68 6.49
C GLY A 112 2.67 -3.78 7.44
N LEU A 113 3.42 -2.79 6.93
CA LEU A 113 4.11 -1.82 7.77
C LEU A 113 3.16 -0.97 8.62
N LYS A 114 2.01 -0.57 8.07
CA LYS A 114 0.99 0.19 8.82
C LYS A 114 0.35 -0.65 9.91
N GLU A 115 0.03 -1.91 9.61
CA GLU A 115 -0.52 -2.85 10.58
C GLU A 115 0.47 -3.13 11.71
N MET A 116 1.74 -3.28 11.38
CA MET A 116 2.81 -3.46 12.36
C MET A 116 2.95 -2.27 13.32
N ILE A 117 2.94 -1.04 12.80
CA ILE A 117 2.99 0.16 13.65
C ILE A 117 1.77 0.16 14.57
N LYS A 118 0.56 0.04 14.00
CA LYS A 118 -0.70 0.05 14.73
C LYS A 118 -0.77 -1.01 15.83
N GLU A 119 -0.11 -2.15 15.64
CA GLU A 119 -0.13 -3.26 16.59
C GLU A 119 0.71 -2.99 17.86
N VAL A 120 1.71 -2.10 17.77
CA VAL A 120 2.63 -1.81 18.89
C VAL A 120 2.55 -0.36 19.37
N ASP A 121 1.94 0.52 18.60
CA ASP A 121 1.70 1.93 18.93
C ASP A 121 0.68 2.04 20.08
N GLU A 122 1.19 2.19 21.31
CA GLU A 122 0.39 2.26 22.54
C GLU A 122 -0.09 3.69 22.82
N ASP A 123 0.66 4.70 22.36
CA ASP A 123 0.36 6.12 22.60
C ASP A 123 -0.34 6.82 21.42
N ASN A 124 -0.51 6.12 20.29
CA ASN A 124 -1.19 6.56 19.06
C ASN A 124 -0.50 7.76 18.39
N ASP A 125 0.83 7.79 18.41
CA ASP A 125 1.61 8.84 17.74
C ASP A 125 1.99 8.51 16.28
N GLU A 126 1.55 7.34 15.78
CA GLU A 126 1.86 6.77 14.46
C GLU A 126 3.36 6.55 14.19
N LYS A 127 4.17 6.59 15.24
CA LYS A 127 5.60 6.30 15.25
C LYS A 127 5.86 5.15 16.22
N ILE A 128 7.12 4.75 16.32
CA ILE A 128 7.54 3.65 17.19
C ILE A 128 8.64 4.18 18.11
N SER A 129 8.33 4.31 19.39
CA SER A 129 9.30 4.54 20.44
C SER A 129 10.19 3.31 20.66
N PHE A 130 11.33 3.48 21.35
CA PHE A 130 12.19 2.33 21.64
C PHE A 130 11.49 1.24 22.48
N ARG A 131 10.53 1.60 23.33
CA ARG A 131 9.73 0.65 24.11
C ARG A 131 8.86 -0.21 23.19
N GLU A 132 8.16 0.42 22.26
CA GLU A 132 7.29 -0.26 21.29
C GLU A 132 8.11 -1.05 20.28
N PHE A 133 9.31 -0.58 19.94
CA PHE A 133 10.27 -1.34 19.17
C PHE A 133 10.60 -2.67 19.85
N LEU A 134 10.90 -2.68 21.16
CA LEU A 134 11.10 -3.93 21.92
C LEU A 134 9.84 -4.79 21.99
N LEU A 135 8.66 -4.19 21.99
CA LEU A 135 7.39 -4.90 21.95
C LEU A 135 7.24 -5.77 20.69
N ILE A 136 7.69 -5.26 19.53
CA ILE A 136 7.73 -6.03 18.27
C ILE A 136 8.53 -7.33 18.49
N PHE A 137 9.73 -7.24 19.05
CA PHE A 137 10.57 -8.41 19.29
C PHE A 137 10.02 -9.33 20.38
N ARG A 138 9.30 -8.80 21.37
CA ARG A 138 8.67 -9.63 22.40
C ARG A 138 7.57 -10.50 21.80
N LYS A 139 6.71 -9.91 20.97
CA LYS A 139 5.67 -10.63 20.24
C LYS A 139 6.27 -11.73 19.35
N ALA A 140 7.43 -11.47 18.75
CA ALA A 140 8.23 -12.46 18.01
C ALA A 140 8.52 -13.73 18.77
N MET A 141 8.91 -13.56 20.03
CA MET A 141 9.43 -14.59 20.89
C MET A 141 8.30 -15.37 21.55
N SER A 142 7.19 -14.71 21.87
CA SER A 142 6.02 -15.38 22.46
C SER A 142 5.30 -16.30 21.47
N GLU A 143 5.31 -15.97 20.18
CA GLU A 143 4.62 -16.77 19.15
C GLU A 143 5.48 -17.93 18.59
N ASN A 144 6.78 -17.93 18.87
CA ASN A 144 7.71 -18.97 18.43
C ASN A 144 8.29 -19.72 19.63
N SER A 145 7.80 -20.94 19.89
CA SER A 145 8.24 -21.80 21.01
C SER A 145 9.67 -22.34 20.92
N GLU A 146 10.46 -21.93 19.91
CA GLU A 146 11.80 -22.47 19.62
C GLU A 146 12.89 -21.40 19.51
N ILE A 147 12.69 -20.17 20.03
CA ILE A 147 13.76 -19.16 20.04
C ILE A 147 14.67 -19.33 21.26
N GLU A 148 15.33 -20.49 21.35
CA GLU A 148 16.50 -20.67 22.18
C GLU A 148 17.73 -20.45 21.31
N ASN A 149 18.25 -19.23 21.18
CA ASN A 149 19.69 -19.04 20.89
C ASN A 149 20.15 -17.57 20.97
N GLU A 150 21.20 -17.36 21.76
CA GLU A 150 21.94 -16.09 21.98
C GLU A 150 22.55 -15.49 20.68
N LYS A 151 22.45 -16.20 19.55
CA LYS A 151 23.05 -15.84 18.25
C LYS A 151 22.05 -15.49 17.15
N SER A 152 20.75 -15.47 17.42
CA SER A 152 19.78 -15.07 16.40
C SER A 152 19.97 -13.57 16.08
N SER A 153 20.45 -13.28 14.87
CA SER A 153 20.57 -11.91 14.38
C SER A 153 19.22 -11.21 14.46
N ILE A 154 19.18 -9.91 14.76
CA ILE A 154 17.96 -9.09 14.76
C ILE A 154 17.18 -9.28 13.44
N ALA A 155 17.89 -9.40 12.32
CA ALA A 155 17.29 -9.71 11.03
C ALA A 155 16.62 -11.10 11.00
N SER A 156 17.24 -12.12 11.59
CA SER A 156 16.66 -13.47 11.63
C SER A 156 15.39 -13.53 12.48
N VAL A 157 15.38 -12.82 13.63
CA VAL A 157 14.18 -12.72 14.49
C VAL A 157 13.05 -12.00 13.76
N LEU A 158 13.36 -10.88 13.10
CA LEU A 158 12.37 -10.14 12.30
C LEU A 158 11.88 -10.94 11.10
N GLN A 159 12.75 -11.71 10.43
CA GLN A 159 12.36 -12.53 9.28
C GLN A 159 11.36 -13.62 9.70
N GLN A 160 11.57 -14.24 10.86
CA GLN A 160 10.70 -15.29 11.35
C GLN A 160 9.34 -14.76 11.84
N LEU A 161 9.32 -13.56 12.44
CA LEU A 161 8.09 -12.81 12.76
C LEU A 161 7.20 -12.62 11.52
N TYR A 162 7.76 -12.02 10.48
CA TYR A 162 6.97 -11.55 9.35
C TYR A 162 6.56 -12.68 8.41
N SER A 163 7.28 -13.80 8.41
CA SER A 163 6.87 -14.98 7.63
C SER A 163 5.55 -15.58 8.11
N MET A 164 5.15 -15.39 9.37
CA MET A 164 3.86 -15.89 9.89
C MET A 164 2.75 -14.83 9.87
N LEU A 165 3.10 -13.56 10.05
CA LEU A 165 2.13 -12.45 10.09
C LEU A 165 1.60 -12.05 8.71
N VAL A 166 2.31 -12.37 7.62
CA VAL A 166 2.02 -11.82 6.28
C VAL A 166 2.15 -12.88 5.18
N GLU A 167 1.61 -14.09 5.38
CA GLU A 167 1.20 -14.87 4.21
C GLU A 167 -0.03 -14.19 3.58
N ILE A 168 0.22 -13.14 2.79
CA ILE A 168 -0.76 -12.71 1.80
C ILE A 168 -0.81 -13.85 0.79
N ASP A 169 -1.83 -14.69 0.87
CA ASP A 169 -2.18 -15.67 -0.14
C ASP A 169 -2.50 -14.91 -1.44
N VAL A 170 -1.46 -14.62 -2.22
CA VAL A 170 -1.53 -13.92 -3.52
C VAL A 170 -2.48 -14.67 -4.49
N SER A 171 -2.71 -15.96 -4.23
CA SER A 171 -3.69 -16.78 -4.96
C SER A 171 -5.14 -16.42 -4.62
N LYS A 172 -5.43 -15.95 -3.40
CA LYS A 172 -6.78 -15.55 -2.94
C LYS A 172 -7.07 -14.07 -3.15
N GLU A 173 -6.10 -13.20 -2.90
CA GLU A 173 -6.27 -11.75 -2.98
C GLU A 173 -5.61 -11.19 -4.26
N GLY A 174 -6.35 -11.15 -5.36
CA GLY A 174 -6.32 -9.96 -6.22
C GLY A 174 -5.57 -9.96 -7.57
N VAL A 175 -4.99 -11.05 -8.09
CA VAL A 175 -4.35 -11.03 -9.45
C VAL A 175 -5.12 -11.83 -10.50
N GLY A 176 -6.19 -12.53 -10.13
CA GLY A 176 -6.99 -13.31 -11.07
C GLY A 176 -7.67 -12.44 -12.15
N GLY A 177 -8.26 -11.32 -11.73
CA GLY A 177 -8.92 -10.37 -12.64
C GLY A 177 -7.93 -9.59 -13.52
N ALA A 178 -6.79 -9.19 -12.95
CA ALA A 178 -5.76 -8.44 -13.66
C ALA A 178 -5.12 -9.26 -14.78
N LYS A 179 -4.80 -10.54 -14.53
CA LYS A 179 -4.24 -11.43 -15.57
C LYS A 179 -5.17 -11.52 -16.79
N ASN A 180 -6.46 -11.78 -16.56
CA ASN A 180 -7.45 -11.86 -17.64
C ASN A 180 -7.64 -10.52 -18.36
N PHE A 181 -7.57 -9.40 -17.64
CA PHE A 181 -7.66 -8.06 -18.23
C PHE A 181 -6.47 -7.74 -19.14
N PHE A 182 -5.24 -8.02 -18.71
CA PHE A 182 -4.05 -7.79 -19.52
C PHE A 182 -3.96 -8.76 -20.70
N GLU A 183 -4.32 -10.02 -20.51
CA GLU A 183 -4.35 -11.03 -21.58
C GLU A 183 -5.40 -10.69 -22.65
N ALA A 184 -6.60 -10.26 -22.25
CA ALA A 184 -7.63 -9.79 -23.17
C ALA A 184 -7.19 -8.53 -23.94
N LYS A 185 -6.50 -7.59 -23.28
CA LYS A 185 -6.00 -6.37 -23.93
C LYS A 185 -4.90 -6.67 -24.95
N VAL A 186 -3.99 -7.59 -24.63
CA VAL A 186 -2.95 -8.05 -25.58
C VAL A 186 -3.56 -8.79 -26.77
N ALA A 187 -4.58 -9.63 -26.53
CA ALA A 187 -5.28 -10.33 -27.59
C ALA A 187 -6.02 -9.37 -28.54
N ALA A 188 -6.74 -8.38 -28.00
CA ALA A 188 -7.46 -7.39 -28.79
C ALA A 188 -6.51 -6.55 -29.67
N ILE A 189 -5.34 -6.16 -29.15
CA ILE A 189 -4.32 -5.44 -29.92
C ILE A 189 -3.79 -6.32 -31.07
N LYS A 190 -3.50 -7.59 -30.79
CA LYS A 190 -2.99 -8.54 -31.79
C LYS A 190 -4.02 -8.82 -32.90
N GLU A 191 -5.30 -8.86 -32.55
CA GLU A 191 -6.39 -9.10 -33.49
C GLU A 191 -6.66 -7.89 -34.39
N GLN A 192 -6.56 -6.67 -33.84
CA GLN A 192 -6.61 -5.43 -34.61
C GLN A 192 -5.48 -5.34 -35.64
N ASP A 193 -4.25 -5.72 -35.26
CA ASP A 193 -3.11 -5.76 -36.18
C ASP A 193 -3.21 -6.85 -37.26
N LYS A 194 -3.80 -8.00 -36.93
CA LYS A 194 -4.07 -9.07 -37.91
C LYS A 194 -5.09 -8.62 -38.94
N PHE A 195 -6.20 -8.02 -38.49
CA PHE A 195 -7.26 -7.54 -39.38
C PHE A 195 -6.79 -6.44 -40.33
N GLN A 196 -6.02 -5.47 -39.83
CA GLN A 196 -5.38 -4.42 -40.64
C GLN A 196 -4.47 -4.99 -41.73
N ARG A 197 -3.71 -6.04 -41.40
CA ARG A 197 -2.82 -6.73 -42.33
C ARG A 197 -3.59 -7.46 -43.42
N GLU A 198 -4.65 -8.16 -43.03
CA GLU A 198 -5.51 -8.92 -43.94
C GLU A 198 -6.24 -8.00 -44.94
N ILE A 199 -6.75 -6.85 -44.49
CA ILE A 199 -7.32 -5.82 -45.39
C ILE A 199 -6.28 -5.29 -46.37
N ARG A 200 -5.07 -4.99 -45.90
CA ARG A 200 -4.00 -4.47 -46.76
C ARG A 200 -3.60 -5.48 -47.84
N GLU A 201 -3.47 -6.76 -47.48
CA GLU A 201 -3.12 -7.83 -48.42
C GLU A 201 -4.22 -8.05 -49.47
N GLU A 202 -5.50 -8.03 -49.07
CA GLU A 202 -6.62 -8.17 -50.01
C GLU A 202 -6.67 -7.00 -51.02
N GLN A 203 -6.49 -5.77 -50.55
CA GLN A 203 -6.47 -4.58 -51.43
C GLN A 203 -5.34 -4.63 -52.45
N GLU A 204 -4.16 -5.12 -52.06
CA GLU A 204 -3.02 -5.25 -52.96
C GLU A 204 -3.25 -6.35 -54.01
N GLN A 205 -3.81 -7.49 -53.62
CA GLN A 205 -4.15 -8.56 -54.55
C GLN A 205 -5.20 -8.12 -55.57
N ARG A 206 -6.27 -7.46 -55.12
CA ARG A 206 -7.30 -6.92 -56.02
C ARG A 206 -6.71 -5.93 -57.03
N ARG A 207 -5.85 -5.03 -56.57
CA ARG A 207 -5.15 -4.08 -57.43
C ARG A 207 -4.30 -4.77 -58.49
N ARG A 208 -3.48 -5.76 -58.10
CA ARG A 208 -2.64 -6.52 -59.06
C ARG A 208 -3.46 -7.25 -60.12
N ILE A 209 -4.58 -7.86 -59.72
CA ILE A 209 -5.48 -8.55 -60.66
C ILE A 209 -6.10 -7.56 -61.64
N GLU A 210 -6.51 -6.39 -61.16
CA GLU A 210 -7.12 -5.36 -62.00
C GLU A 210 -6.10 -4.73 -62.97
N GLU A 211 -4.88 -4.46 -62.50
CA GLU A 211 -3.78 -3.99 -63.34
C GLU A 211 -3.44 -5.00 -64.44
N ASP A 212 -3.38 -6.30 -64.12
CA ASP A 212 -3.10 -7.33 -65.12
C ASP A 212 -4.25 -7.47 -66.14
N LYS A 213 -5.51 -7.40 -65.67
CA LYS A 213 -6.69 -7.37 -66.55
C LYS A 213 -6.66 -6.14 -67.48
N ALA A 214 -6.32 -4.96 -66.96
CA ALA A 214 -6.21 -3.74 -67.75
C ALA A 214 -5.09 -3.86 -68.80
N ARG A 215 -3.90 -4.34 -68.39
CA ARG A 215 -2.78 -4.61 -69.31
C ARG A 215 -3.15 -5.58 -70.42
N ARG A 216 -3.83 -6.69 -70.09
CA ARG A 216 -4.30 -7.67 -71.08
C ARG A 216 -5.32 -7.07 -72.04
N LYS A 217 -6.25 -6.24 -71.54
CA LYS A 217 -7.24 -5.55 -72.37
C LYS A 217 -6.59 -4.56 -73.34
N ILE A 218 -5.60 -3.79 -72.87
CA ILE A 218 -4.82 -2.87 -73.70
C ILE A 218 -4.05 -3.65 -74.77
N ALA A 219 -3.36 -4.73 -74.39
CA ALA A 219 -2.61 -5.57 -75.33
C ALA A 219 -3.52 -6.19 -76.41
N PHE A 220 -4.71 -6.64 -76.00
CA PHE A 220 -5.71 -7.17 -76.92
C PHE A 220 -6.22 -6.11 -77.91
N GLN A 221 -6.56 -4.91 -77.43
CA GLN A 221 -6.99 -3.80 -78.29
C GLN A 221 -5.89 -3.36 -79.26
N SER A 222 -4.64 -3.28 -78.80
CA SER A 222 -3.50 -2.95 -79.65
C SER A 222 -3.31 -3.99 -80.77
N ARG A 223 -3.45 -5.29 -80.43
CA ARG A 223 -3.32 -6.38 -81.41
C ARG A 223 -4.48 -6.39 -82.42
N LEU A 224 -5.70 -6.06 -81.98
CA LEU A 224 -6.84 -5.89 -82.88
C LEU A 224 -6.65 -4.72 -83.85
N ALA A 225 -6.14 -3.58 -83.35
CA ALA A 225 -5.86 -2.41 -84.20
C ALA A 225 -4.79 -2.70 -85.26
N GLN A 226 -3.78 -3.51 -84.93
CA GLN A 226 -2.77 -3.97 -85.90
C GLN A 226 -3.36 -4.89 -86.97
N PHE A 227 -4.35 -5.72 -86.62
CA PHE A 227 -5.00 -6.65 -87.55
C PHE A 227 -5.97 -5.96 -88.52
N GLN A 228 -6.53 -4.80 -88.16
CA GLN A 228 -7.45 -4.05 -89.04
C GLN A 228 -6.74 -3.15 -90.07
N GLN A 229 -5.41 -2.99 -89.97
CA GLN A 229 -4.61 -2.14 -90.88
C GLN A 229 -3.91 -2.92 -92.01
N THR A 230 -4.13 -4.23 -92.11
CA THR A 230 -3.63 -5.12 -93.17
C THR A 230 -4.76 -5.64 -94.04
#